data_AF-A0A970N587-F1
#
_entry.id   AF-A0A970N587-F1
#
_cell.length_a   1.000
_cell.length_b   1.000
_cell.length_c   1.000
_cell.angle_alpha   90.00
_cell.angle_beta   90.00
_cell.angle_gamma   90.00
#
_symmetry.space_group_name_H-M   'P 1'
#
loop_
_entity.id
_entity.type
_entity.pdbx_description
1 polymer ?
#
loop_
_entity_poly.entity_id
_entity_poly.type
_entity_poly.pdbx_seq_one_letter_code
_entity_poly.pdbx_strand_id
1 'polypeptide(L)'
;MIILHWTYVIAIVVSLLAIGVAVWMSIWVKRIASENEKVAEIATLIKKGANAFLKREYQILGIFSLILFVFIFLFLPKPIWQSEVGTSVHPFWPNFAMGISYLLGAAFSAVAGKVGIDIATIANVKAAESAAKGIKPSFMAGFRGGAVMGMAVVASCLLGVTLVFLVTYSWTGNARVLIGFSFGASLLALFAKAGGGIFTKTADISADLVGKVELDIPEDDP
;
A
#
# COMPACT_ATOMS: atom_id res chain seq x y z
N MET A 1 -26.43 2.19 -20.97
CA MET A 1 -26.22 0.92 -20.24
C MET A 1 -25.07 0.08 -20.81
N ILE A 2 -24.98 -0.16 -22.13
CA ILE A 2 -23.96 -1.04 -22.73
C ILE A 2 -22.52 -0.54 -22.49
N ILE A 3 -22.24 0.75 -22.74
CA ILE A 3 -20.91 1.37 -22.52
C ILE A 3 -20.43 1.18 -21.07
N LEU A 4 -21.35 1.27 -20.11
CA LEU A 4 -21.07 1.14 -18.68
C LEU A 4 -20.60 -0.29 -18.32
N HIS A 5 -21.17 -1.32 -18.95
CA HIS A 5 -20.79 -2.71 -18.71
C HIS A 5 -19.38 -3.00 -19.26
N TRP A 6 -19.06 -2.48 -20.44
CA TRP A 6 -17.72 -2.62 -21.03
C TRP A 6 -16.65 -1.92 -20.18
N THR A 7 -16.94 -0.76 -19.60
CA THR A 7 -15.96 -0.06 -18.75
C THR A 7 -15.55 -0.86 -17.52
N TYR A 8 -16.47 -1.57 -16.86
CA TYR A 8 -16.14 -2.39 -15.69
C TYR A 8 -15.34 -3.63 -16.05
N VAL A 9 -15.70 -4.29 -17.16
CA VAL A 9 -14.97 -5.45 -17.67
C VAL A 9 -13.55 -5.05 -18.03
N ILE A 10 -13.37 -3.93 -18.75
CA ILE A 10 -12.05 -3.40 -19.08
C ILE A 10 -11.25 -3.07 -17.81
N ALA A 11 -11.86 -2.41 -16.82
CA ALA A 11 -11.18 -2.06 -15.57
C ALA A 11 -10.69 -3.29 -14.80
N ILE A 12 -11.51 -4.36 -14.73
CA ILE A 12 -11.14 -5.63 -14.10
C ILE A 12 -10.01 -6.30 -14.89
N VAL A 13 -10.13 -6.40 -16.22
CA VAL A 13 -9.11 -7.01 -17.07
C VAL A 13 -7.78 -6.28 -16.95
N VAL A 14 -7.77 -4.94 -17.02
CA VAL A 14 -6.55 -4.14 -16.87
C VAL A 14 -5.94 -4.32 -15.48
N SER A 15 -6.76 -4.36 -14.43
CA SER A 15 -6.28 -4.65 -13.07
C SER A 15 -5.62 -6.02 -12.97
N LEU A 16 -6.24 -7.06 -13.52
CA LEU A 16 -5.71 -8.42 -13.52
C LEU A 16 -4.40 -8.52 -14.32
N LEU A 17 -4.33 -7.86 -15.48
CA LEU A 17 -3.09 -7.76 -16.26
C LEU A 17 -1.99 -7.05 -15.47
N ALA A 18 -2.31 -5.98 -14.76
CA ALA A 18 -1.35 -5.26 -13.94
C ALA A 18 -0.82 -6.12 -12.77
N ILE A 19 -1.69 -6.91 -12.11
CA ILE A 19 -1.26 -7.92 -11.12
C ILE A 19 -0.36 -8.96 -11.79
N GLY A 20 -0.74 -9.46 -12.97
CA GLY A 20 0.06 -10.43 -13.73
C GLY A 20 1.47 -9.91 -14.04
N VAL A 21 1.58 -8.65 -14.47
CA VAL A 21 2.87 -7.99 -14.72
C VAL A 21 3.66 -7.81 -13.42
N ALA A 22 3.01 -7.41 -12.32
CA ALA A 22 3.66 -7.29 -11.01
C ALA A 22 4.21 -8.63 -10.53
N VAL A 23 3.44 -9.71 -10.65
CA VAL A 23 3.86 -11.07 -10.30
C VAL A 23 5.02 -11.53 -11.18
N TRP A 24 4.92 -11.30 -12.49
CA TRP A 24 5.98 -11.65 -13.44
C TRP A 24 7.30 -10.93 -13.12
N MET A 25 7.25 -9.61 -12.88
CA MET A 25 8.42 -8.84 -12.47
C MET A 25 8.97 -9.30 -11.10
N SER A 26 8.10 -9.62 -10.14
CA SER A 26 8.51 -10.13 -8.83
C SER A 26 9.25 -11.47 -8.95
N ILE A 27 8.73 -12.40 -9.76
CA ILE A 27 9.38 -13.68 -10.04
C ILE A 27 10.71 -13.45 -10.73
N TRP A 28 10.77 -12.54 -11.70
CA TRP A 28 12.02 -12.22 -12.38
C TRP A 28 13.10 -11.71 -11.42
N VAL A 29 12.77 -10.77 -10.53
CA VAL A 29 13.72 -10.25 -9.52
C VAL A 29 14.17 -11.35 -8.58
N LYS A 30 13.24 -12.20 -8.10
CA LYS A 30 13.56 -13.32 -7.20
C LYS A 30 14.51 -14.35 -7.83
N ARG A 31 14.47 -14.52 -9.15
CA ARG A 31 15.31 -15.47 -9.90
C ARG A 31 16.75 -15.00 -10.12
N ILE A 32 17.07 -13.73 -9.84
CA ILE A 32 18.46 -13.26 -9.92
C ILE A 32 19.29 -14.03 -8.89
N ALA A 33 20.36 -14.68 -9.34
CA ALA A 33 21.25 -15.45 -8.47
C ALA A 33 21.86 -14.54 -7.39
N SER A 34 21.89 -15.06 -6.16
CA SER A 34 22.50 -14.43 -4.99
C SER A 34 23.28 -15.50 -4.25
N GLU A 35 24.58 -15.28 -4.10
CA GLU A 35 25.52 -16.27 -3.59
C GLU A 35 26.33 -15.72 -2.41
N ASN A 36 26.20 -14.43 -2.08
CA ASN A 36 26.99 -13.81 -1.02
C ASN A 36 26.32 -13.97 0.35
N GLU A 37 26.91 -14.80 1.21
CA GLU A 37 26.41 -15.08 2.56
C GLU A 37 26.30 -13.82 3.44
N LYS A 38 27.29 -12.92 3.38
CA LYS A 38 27.27 -11.67 4.17
C LYS A 38 26.13 -10.76 3.74
N VAL A 39 25.89 -10.63 2.43
CA VAL A 39 24.79 -9.81 1.91
C VAL A 39 23.45 -10.42 2.34
N ALA A 40 23.32 -11.75 2.31
CA ALA A 40 22.11 -12.45 2.75
C ALA A 40 21.84 -12.27 4.26
N GLU A 41 22.88 -12.24 5.09
CA GLU A 41 22.78 -11.98 6.53
C GLU A 41 22.25 -10.56 6.79
N ILE A 42 22.88 -9.53 6.21
CA ILE A 42 22.48 -8.13 6.36
C ILE A 42 21.05 -7.93 5.85
N ALA A 43 20.71 -8.52 4.71
CA ALA A 43 19.36 -8.49 4.16
C ALA A 43 18.32 -9.05 5.13
N THR A 44 18.67 -10.11 5.85
CA THR A 44 17.79 -10.73 6.84
C THR A 44 17.55 -9.80 8.02
N LEU A 45 18.57 -9.07 8.47
CA LEU A 45 18.45 -8.06 9.53
C LEU A 45 17.54 -6.90 9.08
N ILE A 46 17.78 -6.35 7.89
CA ILE A 46 16.95 -5.27 7.31
C ILE A 46 15.49 -5.74 7.19
N LYS A 47 15.27 -6.94 6.64
CA LYS A 47 13.91 -7.49 6.48
C LYS A 47 13.21 -7.73 7.83
N LYS A 48 13.94 -8.21 8.85
CA LYS A 48 13.39 -8.36 10.21
C LYS A 48 12.99 -7.00 10.80
N GLY A 49 13.87 -5.99 10.70
CA GLY A 49 13.61 -4.63 11.16
C GLY A 49 12.40 -4.00 10.48
N ALA A 50 12.36 -4.06 9.14
CA ALA A 50 11.22 -3.55 8.35
C ALA A 50 9.90 -4.23 8.72
N ASN A 51 9.90 -5.55 8.91
CA ASN A 51 8.71 -6.29 9.33
C ASN A 51 8.26 -5.94 10.76
N ALA A 52 9.21 -5.74 11.68
CA ALA A 52 8.90 -5.34 13.05
C ALA A 52 8.27 -3.95 13.08
N PHE A 53 8.85 -3.00 12.35
CA PHE A 53 8.30 -1.65 12.20
C PHE A 53 6.90 -1.68 11.59
N LEU A 54 6.73 -2.33 10.42
CA LEU A 54 5.43 -2.42 9.76
C LEU A 54 4.36 -3.08 10.62
N LYS A 55 4.71 -4.14 11.34
CA LYS A 55 3.77 -4.80 12.25
C LYS A 55 3.27 -3.82 13.32
N ARG A 56 4.17 -3.03 13.91
CA ARG A 56 3.80 -2.06 14.94
C ARG A 56 2.98 -0.90 14.37
N GLU A 57 3.42 -0.34 13.25
CA GLU A 57 2.72 0.74 12.55
C GLU A 57 1.31 0.31 12.15
N TYR A 58 1.16 -0.83 11.47
CA TYR A 58 -0.14 -1.30 10.98
C TYR A 58 -1.08 -1.71 12.11
N GLN A 59 -0.58 -2.17 13.26
CA GLN A 59 -1.42 -2.38 14.44
C GLN A 59 -2.04 -1.08 14.94
N ILE A 60 -1.24 -0.01 15.04
CA ILE A 60 -1.72 1.30 15.48
C ILE A 60 -2.70 1.88 14.45
N LEU A 61 -2.34 1.81 13.16
CA LEU A 61 -3.20 2.28 12.07
C LEU A 61 -4.50 1.48 11.96
N GLY A 62 -4.47 0.18 12.26
CA GLY A 62 -5.68 -0.65 12.30
C GLY A 62 -6.65 -0.20 13.38
N ILE A 63 -6.14 0.08 14.60
CA ILE A 63 -6.97 0.61 15.70
C ILE A 63 -7.53 1.98 15.34
N PHE A 64 -6.68 2.88 14.84
CA PHE A 64 -7.10 4.21 14.41
C PHE A 64 -8.14 4.15 13.28
N SER A 65 -7.94 3.24 12.32
CA SER A 65 -8.87 3.03 11.22
C SER A 65 -10.24 2.55 11.71
N LEU A 66 -10.28 1.63 12.69
CA LEU A 66 -11.51 1.17 13.30
C LEU A 66 -12.25 2.28 14.07
N ILE A 67 -11.52 3.12 14.79
CA ILE A 67 -12.10 4.29 15.48
C ILE A 67 -12.76 5.22 14.46
N LEU A 68 -12.06 5.56 13.37
CA LEU A 68 -12.63 6.39 12.32
C LEU A 68 -13.78 5.73 11.57
N PHE A 69 -13.77 4.40 11.42
CA PHE A 69 -14.92 3.68 10.88
C PHE A 69 -16.16 3.92 11.75
N VAL A 70 -16.05 3.88 13.08
CA VAL A 70 -17.17 4.20 13.98
C VAL A 70 -17.64 5.64 13.78
N PHE A 71 -16.73 6.61 13.67
CA PHE A 71 -17.11 8.00 13.38
C PHE A 71 -17.81 8.15 12.01
N ILE A 72 -17.29 7.53 10.96
CA ILE A 72 -17.90 7.54 9.63
C ILE A 72 -19.30 6.93 9.71
N PHE A 73 -19.44 5.78 10.37
CA PHE A 73 -20.71 5.11 10.54
C PHE A 73 -21.73 5.96 11.32
N LEU A 74 -21.30 6.66 12.37
CA LEU A 74 -22.20 7.48 13.20
C LEU A 74 -22.62 8.79 12.53
N PHE A 75 -21.71 9.44 11.78
CA PHE A 75 -21.90 10.82 11.33
C PHE A 75 -22.09 10.98 9.82
N LEU A 76 -21.63 10.05 8.98
CA LEU A 76 -21.56 10.23 7.53
C LEU A 76 -22.37 9.17 6.75
N PRO A 77 -23.13 9.57 5.71
CA PRO A 77 -23.25 10.93 5.15
C PRO A 77 -24.12 11.88 5.98
N LYS A 78 -24.96 11.33 6.86
CA LYS A 78 -25.78 12.06 7.81
C LYS A 78 -25.71 11.35 9.17
N PRO A 79 -25.92 12.06 10.29
CA PRO A 79 -25.93 11.43 11.59
C PRO A 79 -27.05 10.39 11.71
N ILE A 80 -26.76 9.24 12.33
CA ILE A 80 -27.72 8.12 12.45
C ILE A 80 -29.01 8.48 13.20
N TRP A 81 -28.96 9.50 14.06
CA TRP A 81 -30.09 10.00 14.84
C TRP A 81 -30.93 11.03 14.08
N GLN A 82 -30.45 11.53 12.94
CA GLN A 82 -31.14 12.55 12.16
C GLN A 82 -32.00 11.86 11.09
N SER A 83 -33.28 11.69 11.39
CA SER A 83 -34.26 11.17 10.44
C SER A 83 -34.79 12.32 9.58
N GLU A 84 -34.64 12.24 8.25
CA GLU A 84 -35.33 13.17 7.36
C GLU A 84 -36.82 12.85 7.32
N VAL A 85 -37.64 13.88 7.53
CA VAL A 85 -39.08 13.81 7.30
C VAL A 85 -39.30 13.71 5.78
N GLY A 86 -39.69 12.54 5.28
CA GLY A 86 -40.12 12.35 3.88
C GLY A 86 -39.34 11.33 3.05
N THR A 87 -38.23 10.77 3.54
CA THR A 87 -37.48 9.69 2.87
C THR A 87 -37.57 8.40 3.69
N SER A 88 -38.15 7.35 3.11
CA SER A 88 -38.35 6.02 3.72
C SER A 88 -37.06 5.19 3.87
N VAL A 89 -35.88 5.81 3.79
CA VAL A 89 -34.58 5.13 3.83
C VAL A 89 -33.89 5.44 5.15
N HIS A 90 -33.82 4.44 6.02
CA HIS A 90 -33.08 4.55 7.29
C HIS A 90 -31.59 4.79 6.99
N PRO A 91 -30.93 5.81 7.57
CA PRO A 91 -29.53 6.17 7.28
C PRO A 91 -28.50 5.11 7.69
N PHE A 92 -28.92 4.02 8.33
CA PHE A 92 -28.05 2.93 8.77
C PHE A 92 -27.28 2.29 7.59
N TRP A 93 -27.98 1.89 6.53
CA TRP A 93 -27.38 1.16 5.40
C TRP A 93 -26.38 2.00 4.60
N PRO A 94 -26.67 3.27 4.23
CA PRO A 94 -25.72 4.14 3.55
C PRO A 94 -24.46 4.42 4.38
N ASN A 95 -24.61 4.68 5.68
CA ASN A 95 -23.48 4.94 6.58
C ASN A 95 -22.60 3.69 6.74
N PHE A 96 -23.23 2.53 6.91
CA PHE A 96 -22.52 1.25 7.00
C PHE A 96 -21.75 0.94 5.72
N ALA A 97 -22.38 1.09 4.56
CA ALA A 97 -21.72 0.90 3.27
C ALA A 97 -20.52 1.84 3.09
N MET A 98 -20.65 3.11 3.49
CA MET A 98 -19.55 4.08 3.44
C MET A 98 -18.40 3.71 4.37
N GLY A 99 -18.69 3.29 5.60
CA GLY A 99 -17.69 2.82 6.55
C GLY A 99 -16.95 1.57 6.05
N ILE A 100 -17.68 0.57 5.53
CA ILE A 100 -17.06 -0.65 4.98
C ILE A 100 -16.20 -0.32 3.76
N SER A 101 -16.67 0.54 2.87
CA SER A 101 -15.90 1.04 1.73
C SER A 101 -14.60 1.71 2.17
N TYR A 102 -14.64 2.51 3.23
CA TYR A 102 -13.46 3.10 3.86
C TYR A 102 -12.48 2.04 4.38
N LEU A 103 -12.97 1.03 5.12
CA LEU A 103 -12.11 -0.05 5.61
C LEU A 103 -11.49 -0.86 4.48
N LEU A 104 -12.23 -1.10 3.40
CA LEU A 104 -11.72 -1.76 2.20
C LEU A 104 -10.62 -0.92 1.54
N GLY A 105 -10.81 0.40 1.42
CA GLY A 105 -9.78 1.31 0.92
C GLY A 105 -8.50 1.26 1.74
N ALA A 106 -8.64 1.34 3.07
CA ALA A 106 -7.51 1.22 3.99
C ALA A 106 -6.83 -0.15 3.87
N ALA A 107 -7.58 -1.25 3.81
CA ALA A 107 -7.03 -2.60 3.67
C ALA A 107 -6.26 -2.78 2.36
N PHE A 108 -6.80 -2.30 1.23
CA PHE A 108 -6.14 -2.37 -0.07
C PHE A 108 -4.84 -1.55 -0.08
N SER A 109 -4.85 -0.36 0.53
CA SER A 109 -3.62 0.43 0.69
C SER A 109 -2.58 -0.29 1.56
N ALA A 110 -3.01 -0.97 2.63
CA ALA A 110 -2.11 -1.71 3.52
C ALA A 110 -1.46 -2.90 2.79
N VAL A 111 -2.26 -3.64 2.02
CA VAL A 111 -1.77 -4.77 1.22
C VAL A 111 -0.78 -4.29 0.16
N ALA A 112 -1.08 -3.22 -0.56
CA ALA A 112 -0.16 -2.68 -1.57
C ALA A 112 1.16 -2.21 -0.95
N GLY A 113 1.11 -1.55 0.22
CA GLY A 113 2.30 -1.15 0.98
C GLY A 113 3.13 -2.35 1.43
N LYS A 114 2.49 -3.39 1.96
CA LYS A 114 3.16 -4.60 2.41
C LYS A 114 3.87 -5.34 1.27
N VAL A 115 3.18 -5.51 0.14
CA VAL A 115 3.75 -6.10 -1.09
C VAL A 115 4.96 -5.29 -1.56
N GLY A 116 4.87 -3.96 -1.50
CA GLY A 116 5.97 -3.05 -1.85
C GLY A 116 7.23 -3.28 -1.02
N ILE A 117 7.10 -3.36 0.31
CA ILE A 117 8.26 -3.59 1.19
C ILE A 117 8.82 -5.01 1.04
N ASP A 118 7.97 -6.00 0.84
CA ASP A 118 8.42 -7.37 0.60
C ASP A 118 9.24 -7.52 -0.68
N ILE A 119 8.86 -6.85 -1.77
CA ILE A 119 9.66 -6.87 -3.00
C ILE A 119 10.88 -5.97 -2.92
N ALA A 120 10.79 -4.80 -2.26
CA ALA A 120 11.91 -3.87 -2.12
C ALA A 120 13.07 -4.50 -1.34
N THR A 121 12.79 -5.18 -0.22
CA THR A 121 13.83 -5.87 0.57
C THR A 121 14.56 -6.95 -0.25
N ILE A 122 13.88 -7.63 -1.16
CA ILE A 122 14.49 -8.60 -2.08
C ILE A 122 15.28 -7.88 -3.18
N ALA A 123 14.69 -6.86 -3.80
CA ALA A 123 15.28 -6.13 -4.90
C ALA A 123 16.60 -5.42 -4.51
N ASN A 124 16.67 -4.89 -3.29
CA ASN A 124 17.87 -4.22 -2.77
C ASN A 124 19.08 -5.16 -2.74
N VAL A 125 18.88 -6.39 -2.27
CA VAL A 125 19.91 -7.44 -2.26
C VAL A 125 20.38 -7.77 -3.67
N LYS A 126 19.41 -8.03 -4.56
CA LYS A 126 19.72 -8.39 -5.94
C LYS A 126 20.41 -7.26 -6.70
N ALA A 127 20.06 -6.01 -6.41
CA ALA A 127 20.69 -4.84 -6.98
C ALA A 127 22.13 -4.67 -6.49
N ALA A 128 22.38 -4.86 -5.18
CA ALA A 128 23.71 -4.78 -4.59
C ALA A 128 24.66 -5.83 -5.17
N GLU A 129 24.25 -7.10 -5.24
CA GLU A 129 25.09 -8.15 -5.83
C GLU A 129 25.25 -8.00 -7.35
N SER A 130 24.19 -7.55 -8.05
CA SER A 130 24.27 -7.32 -9.49
C SER A 130 25.18 -6.14 -9.84
N ALA A 131 25.45 -5.23 -8.90
CA ALA A 131 26.37 -4.12 -9.12
C ALA A 131 27.81 -4.61 -9.40
N ALA A 132 28.19 -5.76 -8.84
CA ALA A 132 29.48 -6.41 -9.15
C ALA A 132 29.58 -6.86 -10.61
N LYS A 133 28.44 -7.09 -11.29
CA LYS A 133 28.36 -7.46 -12.72
C LYS A 133 28.15 -6.23 -13.63
N GLY A 134 28.03 -5.04 -13.06
CA GLY A 134 27.87 -3.77 -13.77
C GLY A 134 26.57 -3.03 -13.45
N ILE A 135 26.49 -1.79 -13.94
CA ILE A 135 25.40 -0.87 -13.65
C ILE A 135 24.07 -1.34 -14.26
N LYS A 136 24.08 -1.80 -15.51
CA LYS A 136 22.88 -2.24 -16.23
C LYS A 136 22.10 -3.35 -15.50
N PRO A 137 22.71 -4.48 -15.07
CA PRO A 137 21.98 -5.51 -14.34
C PRO A 137 21.49 -5.04 -12.96
N SER A 138 22.29 -4.23 -12.24
CA SER A 138 21.87 -3.63 -10.96
C SER A 138 20.65 -2.72 -11.10
N PHE A 139 20.69 -1.81 -12.08
CA PHE A 139 19.59 -0.93 -12.40
C PHE A 139 18.32 -1.71 -12.76
N MET A 140 18.44 -2.76 -13.57
CA MET A 140 17.27 -3.59 -13.94
C MET A 140 16.67 -4.32 -12.74
N ALA A 141 17.48 -4.76 -11.77
CA ALA A 141 17.00 -5.37 -10.53
C ALA A 141 16.21 -4.35 -9.68
N GLY A 142 16.77 -3.15 -9.47
CA GLY A 142 16.10 -2.08 -8.73
C GLY A 142 14.84 -1.57 -9.44
N PHE A 143 14.92 -1.28 -10.74
CA PHE A 143 13.80 -0.79 -11.54
C PHE A 143 12.63 -1.76 -11.55
N ARG A 144 12.87 -3.05 -11.80
CA ARG A 144 11.80 -4.06 -11.79
C ARG A 144 11.28 -4.30 -10.38
N GLY A 145 12.12 -4.21 -9.36
CA GLY A 145 11.69 -4.23 -7.96
C GLY A 145 10.70 -3.11 -7.64
N GLY A 146 11.01 -1.87 -8.03
CA GLY A 146 10.13 -0.71 -7.84
C GLY A 146 8.87 -0.76 -8.71
N ALA A 147 8.98 -1.25 -9.95
CA ALA A 147 7.84 -1.40 -10.84
C ALA A 147 6.77 -2.35 -10.27
N VAL A 148 7.16 -3.40 -9.54
CA VAL A 148 6.22 -4.31 -8.86
C VAL A 148 5.33 -3.55 -7.87
N MET A 149 5.91 -2.64 -7.07
CA MET A 149 5.15 -1.80 -6.15
C MET A 149 4.17 -0.90 -6.91
N GLY A 150 4.63 -0.22 -7.97
CA GLY A 150 3.77 0.65 -8.78
C GLY A 150 2.59 -0.10 -9.40
N MET A 151 2.85 -1.25 -10.01
CA MET A 151 1.82 -2.10 -10.61
C MET A 151 0.84 -2.65 -9.57
N ALA A 152 1.32 -3.04 -8.39
CA ALA A 152 0.48 -3.50 -7.29
C ALA A 152 -0.46 -2.40 -6.76
N VAL A 153 0.03 -1.15 -6.64
CA VAL A 153 -0.79 -0.01 -6.21
C VAL A 153 -1.88 0.31 -7.23
N VAL A 154 -1.51 0.43 -8.51
CA VAL A 154 -2.46 0.73 -9.59
C VAL A 154 -3.52 -0.36 -9.69
N ALA A 155 -3.11 -1.63 -9.68
CA ALA A 155 -4.03 -2.74 -9.75
C ALA A 155 -4.98 -2.80 -8.55
N SER A 156 -4.46 -2.64 -7.33
CA SER A 156 -5.28 -2.67 -6.12
C SER A 156 -6.28 -1.52 -6.10
N CYS A 157 -5.87 -0.31 -6.49
CA CYS A 157 -6.76 0.83 -6.58
C CYS A 157 -7.88 0.61 -7.60
N LEU A 158 -7.53 0.25 -8.84
CA LEU A 158 -8.50 0.08 -9.91
C LEU A 158 -9.46 -1.08 -9.65
N LEU A 159 -8.95 -2.21 -9.15
CA LEU A 159 -9.76 -3.38 -8.77
C LEU A 159 -10.66 -3.05 -7.57
N GLY A 160 -10.11 -2.42 -6.54
CA GLY A 160 -10.85 -2.05 -5.34
C GLY A 160 -11.99 -1.08 -5.63
N VAL A 161 -11.74 0.00 -6.38
CA VAL A 161 -12.77 0.95 -6.81
C VAL A 161 -13.83 0.26 -7.65
N THR A 162 -13.44 -0.60 -8.60
CA THR A 162 -14.39 -1.29 -9.47
C THR A 162 -15.28 -2.27 -8.70
N LEU A 163 -14.70 -3.06 -7.79
CA LEU A 163 -15.46 -4.00 -6.96
C LEU A 163 -16.42 -3.28 -6.00
N VAL A 164 -15.94 -2.25 -5.29
CA VAL A 164 -16.77 -1.47 -4.37
C VAL A 164 -17.90 -0.78 -5.14
N PHE A 165 -17.61 -0.25 -6.33
CA PHE A 165 -18.64 0.33 -7.19
C PHE A 165 -19.69 -0.71 -7.58
N LEU A 166 -19.30 -1.88 -8.11
CA LEU A 166 -20.24 -2.90 -8.57
C LEU A 166 -21.17 -3.39 -7.44
N VAL A 167 -20.59 -3.69 -6.27
CA VAL A 167 -21.36 -4.16 -5.11
C VAL A 167 -22.29 -3.06 -4.60
N THR A 168 -21.79 -1.84 -4.45
CA THR A 168 -22.54 -0.77 -3.79
C THR A 168 -23.54 -0.09 -4.70
N TYR A 169 -23.23 0.07 -5.98
CA TYR A 169 -24.13 0.67 -6.97
C TYR A 169 -25.38 -0.20 -7.16
N SER A 170 -25.22 -1.53 -7.18
CA SER A 170 -26.34 -2.46 -7.26
C SER A 170 -27.27 -2.39 -6.05
N TRP A 171 -26.76 -2.00 -4.87
CA TRP A 171 -27.51 -1.94 -3.62
C TRP A 171 -28.12 -0.58 -3.32
N THR A 172 -27.41 0.50 -3.62
CA THR A 172 -27.76 1.87 -3.18
C THR A 172 -28.08 2.82 -4.32
N GLY A 173 -27.74 2.47 -5.57
CA GLY A 173 -27.84 3.37 -6.72
C GLY A 173 -26.98 4.63 -6.61
N ASN A 174 -26.04 4.70 -5.65
CA ASN A 174 -25.29 5.92 -5.35
C ASN A 174 -23.77 5.70 -5.35
N ALA A 175 -23.07 6.51 -6.15
CA ALA A 175 -21.62 6.45 -6.26
C ALA A 175 -20.86 7.09 -5.07
N ARG A 176 -21.56 7.79 -4.15
CA ARG A 176 -20.93 8.48 -3.01
C ARG A 176 -20.14 7.55 -2.08
N VAL A 177 -20.46 6.26 -2.06
CA VAL A 177 -19.71 5.28 -1.24
C VAL A 177 -18.25 5.14 -1.70
N LEU A 178 -17.93 5.47 -2.96
CA LEU A 178 -16.54 5.50 -3.45
C LEU A 178 -15.66 6.55 -2.76
N ILE A 179 -16.28 7.63 -2.24
CA ILE A 179 -15.56 8.64 -1.46
C ILE A 179 -14.99 8.00 -0.19
N GLY A 180 -15.75 7.09 0.44
CA GLY A 180 -15.28 6.31 1.59
C GLY A 180 -14.02 5.52 1.25
N PHE A 181 -14.02 4.77 0.14
CA PHE A 181 -12.87 4.00 -0.32
C PHE A 181 -11.63 4.89 -0.54
N SER A 182 -11.80 5.98 -1.28
CA SER A 182 -10.71 6.92 -1.53
C SER A 182 -10.18 7.52 -0.23
N PHE A 183 -11.06 7.87 0.70
CA PHE A 183 -10.68 8.43 2.00
C PHE A 183 -9.85 7.42 2.80
N GLY A 184 -10.29 6.15 2.87
CA GLY A 184 -9.57 5.10 3.60
C GLY A 184 -8.19 4.81 3.02
N ALA A 185 -8.10 4.72 1.69
CA ALA A 185 -6.84 4.49 1.01
C ALA A 185 -5.85 5.65 1.23
N SER A 186 -6.29 6.90 1.03
CA SER A 186 -5.44 8.08 1.21
C SER A 186 -5.00 8.28 2.66
N LEU A 187 -5.89 8.04 3.62
CA LEU A 187 -5.58 8.19 5.05
C LEU A 187 -4.51 7.20 5.50
N LEU A 188 -4.65 5.91 5.15
CA LEU A 188 -3.63 4.92 5.50
C LEU A 188 -2.29 5.24 4.83
N ALA A 189 -2.31 5.61 3.55
CA ALA A 189 -1.11 6.01 2.82
C ALA A 189 -0.41 7.23 3.43
N LEU A 190 -1.18 8.22 3.89
CA LEU A 190 -0.66 9.41 4.57
C LEU A 190 0.12 9.02 5.83
N PHE A 191 -0.50 8.23 6.71
CA PHE A 191 0.14 7.85 7.96
C PHE A 191 1.33 6.90 7.75
N ALA A 192 1.23 5.94 6.82
CA ALA A 192 2.36 5.07 6.50
C ALA A 192 3.55 5.86 5.93
N LYS A 193 3.30 6.90 5.13
CA LYS A 193 4.34 7.78 4.59
C LYS A 193 4.96 8.67 5.68
N ALA A 194 4.13 9.22 6.56
CA ALA A 194 4.60 10.05 7.67
C ALA A 194 5.38 9.23 8.71
N GLY A 195 4.81 8.11 9.16
CA GLY A 195 5.44 7.20 10.14
C GLY A 195 6.74 6.60 9.61
N GLY A 196 6.70 6.03 8.42
CA GLY A 196 7.90 5.53 7.73
C GLY A 196 8.95 6.63 7.50
N GLY A 197 8.52 7.82 7.09
CA GLY A 197 9.41 8.96 6.86
C GLY A 197 10.15 9.40 8.12
N ILE A 198 9.44 9.53 9.24
CA ILE A 198 10.03 9.84 10.55
C ILE A 198 11.02 8.74 10.95
N PHE A 199 10.61 7.47 10.87
CA PHE A 199 11.47 6.34 11.21
C PHE A 199 12.79 6.35 10.42
N THR A 200 12.70 6.48 9.09
CA THR A 200 13.89 6.44 8.23
C THR A 200 14.77 7.67 8.41
N LYS A 201 14.17 8.87 8.54
CA LYS A 201 14.96 10.11 8.55
C LYS A 201 15.65 10.36 9.88
N THR A 202 15.05 9.93 10.99
CA THR A 202 15.75 9.98 12.27
C THR A 202 16.96 9.06 12.28
N ALA A 203 16.84 7.83 11.74
CA ALA A 203 17.97 6.91 11.64
C ALA A 203 19.09 7.46 10.74
N ASP A 204 18.73 7.96 9.55
CA ASP A 204 19.61 8.57 8.56
C ASP A 204 20.44 9.71 9.17
N ILE A 205 19.78 10.71 9.79
CA ILE A 205 20.45 11.86 10.40
C ILE A 205 21.35 11.43 11.56
N SER A 206 20.90 10.51 12.43
CA SER A 206 21.69 10.06 13.57
C SER A 206 22.95 9.29 13.15
N ALA A 207 22.84 8.41 12.16
CA ALA A 207 23.97 7.63 11.66
C ALA A 207 24.99 8.52 10.93
N ASP A 208 24.51 9.38 10.03
CA ASP A 208 25.37 10.24 9.23
C ASP A 208 26.10 11.29 10.06
N LEU A 209 25.42 11.91 11.02
CA LEU A 209 26.02 12.98 11.82
C LEU A 209 27.13 12.44 12.71
N VAL A 210 26.90 11.32 13.41
CA VAL A 210 27.93 10.72 14.26
C VAL A 210 29.02 10.06 13.43
N GLY A 211 28.66 9.27 12.42
CA GLY A 211 29.63 8.53 11.61
C GLY A 211 30.52 9.45 10.77
N LYS A 212 29.91 10.24 9.88
CA LYS A 212 30.67 11.04 8.91
C LYS A 212 31.26 12.30 9.53
N VAL A 213 30.52 12.99 10.41
CA VAL A 213 30.91 14.33 10.89
C VAL A 213 31.75 14.27 12.15
N GLU A 214 31.41 13.40 13.10
CA GLU A 214 32.14 13.33 14.38
C GLU A 214 33.29 12.32 14.35
N LEU A 215 33.09 11.16 13.72
CA LEU A 215 34.05 10.05 13.74
C LEU A 215 34.89 9.91 12.46
N ASP A 216 34.54 10.64 11.39
CA ASP A 216 35.20 10.59 10.07
C ASP A 216 35.27 9.16 9.48
N ILE A 217 34.22 8.35 9.72
CA ILE A 217 34.08 7.02 9.11
C ILE A 217 33.20 7.06 7.85
N PRO A 218 33.36 6.09 6.93
CA PRO A 218 32.53 6.01 5.71
C PRO A 218 31.03 5.93 5.99
N GLU A 219 30.23 6.32 5.00
CA GLU A 219 28.78 6.10 5.00
C GLU A 219 28.44 4.62 5.01
N ASP A 220 27.39 4.24 5.74
CA ASP A 220 26.92 2.86 5.88
C ASP A 220 28.01 1.88 6.39
N ASP A 221 28.96 2.36 7.21
CA ASP A 221 29.97 1.53 7.86
C ASP A 221 29.32 0.54 8.87
N PRO A 222 29.75 -0.75 8.91
CA PRO A 222 29.09 -1.83 9.66
C PRO A 222 29.25 -1.80 11.20
#